data_AF-A0A924CDU1-F1
#
_entry.id   AF-A0A924CDU1-F1
#
_cell.length_a   1.000
_cell.length_b   1.000
_cell.length_c   1.000
_cell.angle_alpha   90.00
_cell.angle_beta   90.00
_cell.angle_gamma   90.00
#
_symmetry.space_group_name_H-M   'P 1'
#
loop_
_entity.id
_entity.type
_entity.pdbx_description
1 polymer ?
#
loop_
_entity_poly.entity_id
_entity_poly.type
_entity_poly.pdbx_seq_one_letter_code
_entity_poly.pdbx_strand_id
1 'polypeptide(L)'
;MSLHINWFRNMVFIGLISVTLVSSSCYSYRVATNAQAGSEASKPITANSFFWGLVQKPKEIHTPICDSLGVNGMAEVTMKTNFGYALITVVTLGIWSPMKVQWKCGKPCKKSGTL
;
A
#
# COMPACT_ATOMS: atom_id res chain seq x y z
N MET A 1 19.28 28.07 35.97
CA MET A 1 18.50 26.81 36.04
C MET A 1 17.39 26.73 34.99
N SER A 2 16.64 27.80 34.72
CA SER A 2 15.49 27.80 33.78
C SER A 2 15.84 27.63 32.29
N LEU A 3 17.04 28.00 31.84
CA LEU A 3 17.45 27.83 30.43
C LEU A 3 17.64 26.34 30.06
N HIS A 4 18.25 25.56 30.96
CA HIS A 4 18.48 24.13 30.79
C HIS A 4 17.16 23.33 30.81
N ILE A 5 16.19 23.75 31.63
CA ILE A 5 14.89 23.09 31.74
C ILE A 5 14.03 23.34 30.50
N ASN A 6 14.10 24.52 29.90
CA ASN A 6 13.40 24.86 28.67
C ASN A 6 14.02 24.16 27.44
N TRP A 7 15.35 24.04 27.41
CA TRP A 7 16.08 23.30 26.37
C TRP A 7 15.76 21.79 26.42
N PHE A 8 15.77 21.20 27.62
CA PHE A 8 15.38 19.81 27.83
C PHE A 8 13.90 19.56 27.47
N ARG A 9 13.00 20.46 27.87
CA ARG A 9 11.58 20.40 27.53
C ARG A 9 11.35 20.47 26.02
N ASN A 10 12.06 21.34 25.30
CA ASN A 10 11.97 21.43 23.85
C ASN A 10 12.53 20.18 23.15
N MET A 11 13.64 19.60 23.61
CA MET A 11 14.15 18.33 23.05
C MET A 11 13.15 17.18 23.25
N VAL A 12 12.51 17.11 24.41
CA VAL A 12 11.47 16.10 24.68
C VAL A 12 10.26 16.31 23.76
N PHE A 13 9.80 17.55 23.57
CA PHE A 13 8.70 17.84 22.64
C PHE A 13 9.04 17.50 21.18
N ILE A 14 10.25 17.84 20.72
CA ILE A 14 10.71 17.49 19.36
C ILE A 14 10.80 15.96 19.19
N GLY A 15 11.34 15.27 20.20
CA GLY A 15 11.39 13.80 20.22
C GLY A 15 10.00 13.17 20.18
N LEU A 16 9.06 13.68 20.98
CA LEU A 16 7.69 13.18 21.03
C LEU A 16 6.98 13.39 19.69
N ILE A 17 7.11 14.58 19.09
CA ILE A 17 6.55 14.92 17.77
C ILE A 17 7.11 14.00 16.69
N SER A 18 8.43 13.77 16.68
CA SER A 18 9.08 12.85 15.74
C SER A 18 8.57 11.42 15.90
N VAL A 19 8.47 10.92 17.13
CA VAL A 19 7.93 9.57 17.42
C VAL A 19 6.47 9.44 16.97
N THR A 20 5.64 10.45 17.22
CA THR A 20 4.23 10.44 16.78
C THR A 20 4.10 10.48 15.24
N LEU A 21 4.94 11.26 14.55
CA LEU A 21 4.95 11.34 13.09
C LEU A 21 5.36 10.02 12.44
N VAL A 22 6.31 9.32 13.06
CA VAL A 22 6.82 8.01 12.64
C VAL A 22 5.79 6.90 12.86
N SER A 23 4.95 7.01 13.89
CA SER A 23 3.92 6.02 14.23
C SER A 23 2.56 6.28 13.55
N SER A 24 2.32 7.47 13.00
CA SER A 24 1.10 7.78 12.26
C SER A 24 1.18 7.38 10.77
N SER A 25 0.60 6.22 10.45
CA SER A 25 0.12 5.80 9.12
C SER A 25 1.10 5.08 8.18
N CYS A 26 1.33 3.81 8.52
CA CYS A 26 1.32 2.79 7.48
C CYS A 26 -0.12 2.66 6.95
N TYR A 27 -0.48 3.37 5.87
CA TYR A 27 -1.83 3.30 5.31
C TYR A 27 -2.06 1.99 4.55
N SER A 28 -3.32 1.53 4.57
CA SER A 28 -3.77 0.45 3.73
C SER A 28 -5.08 0.86 3.07
N TYR A 29 -5.14 0.68 1.76
CA TYR A 29 -6.33 0.94 0.98
C TYR A 29 -6.87 -0.37 0.43
N ARG A 30 -8.19 -0.54 0.45
CA ARG A 30 -8.85 -1.72 -0.06
C ARG A 30 -9.92 -1.30 -1.04
N VAL A 31 -9.75 -1.68 -2.29
CA VAL A 31 -10.72 -1.49 -3.36
C VAL A 31 -11.49 -2.79 -3.51
N ALA A 32 -12.79 -2.77 -3.24
CA ALA A 32 -13.65 -3.95 -3.37
C ALA A 32 -14.85 -3.64 -4.27
N THR A 33 -15.31 -4.65 -5.02
CA THR A 33 -16.53 -4.59 -5.83
C THR A 33 -17.64 -5.38 -5.14
N ASN A 34 -18.88 -5.26 -5.63
CA ASN A 34 -19.99 -6.11 -5.17
C ASN A 34 -19.84 -7.59 -5.57
N ALA A 35 -18.78 -7.96 -6.31
CA ALA A 35 -18.53 -9.34 -6.67
C ALA A 35 -18.05 -10.13 -5.44
N GLN A 36 -18.66 -11.30 -5.20
CA GLN A 36 -18.14 -12.22 -4.18
C GLN A 36 -16.72 -12.65 -4.54
N ALA A 37 -15.84 -12.68 -3.53
CA ALA A 37 -14.51 -13.29 -3.67
C ALA A 37 -14.66 -14.77 -4.03
N GLY A 38 -14.02 -15.16 -5.14
CA GLY A 38 -13.98 -16.53 -5.66
C GLY A 38 -12.68 -17.27 -5.33
N SER A 39 -11.69 -16.57 -4.78
CA SER A 39 -10.40 -17.13 -4.37
C SER A 39 -9.93 -16.57 -3.03
N GLU A 40 -8.96 -17.25 -2.42
CA GLU A 40 -8.15 -16.67 -1.36
C GLU A 40 -7.31 -15.49 -1.87
N ALA A 41 -6.76 -14.70 -0.94
CA ALA A 41 -5.89 -13.59 -1.27
C ALA A 41 -4.59 -14.10 -1.91
N SER A 42 -4.19 -13.46 -3.01
CA SER A 42 -2.93 -13.72 -3.69
C SER A 42 -1.73 -13.43 -2.78
N LYS A 43 -0.60 -14.06 -3.09
CA LYS A 43 0.68 -13.74 -2.46
C LYS A 43 0.99 -12.24 -2.67
N PRO A 44 1.40 -11.53 -1.61
CA PRO A 44 1.73 -10.11 -1.73
C PRO A 44 2.90 -9.93 -2.68
N ILE A 45 2.73 -9.06 -3.66
CA ILE A 45 3.82 -8.59 -4.51
C ILE A 45 4.22 -7.18 -4.09
N THR A 46 5.49 -6.82 -4.34
CA THR A 46 5.96 -5.46 -4.08
C THR A 46 5.93 -4.65 -5.37
N ALA A 47 5.10 -3.62 -5.40
CA ALA A 47 5.11 -2.62 -6.45
C ALA A 47 5.94 -1.42 -6.00
N ASN A 48 6.79 -0.92 -6.88
CA ASN A 48 7.72 0.17 -6.62
C ASN A 48 7.36 1.33 -7.54
N SER A 49 7.14 2.49 -6.94
CA SER A 49 7.05 3.75 -7.64
C SER A 49 8.37 4.48 -7.48
N PHE A 50 9.05 4.78 -8.59
CA PHE A 50 10.29 5.53 -8.62
C PHE A 50 10.08 6.93 -9.18
N PHE A 51 10.89 7.87 -8.71
CA PHE A 51 10.87 9.27 -9.14
C PHE A 51 9.44 9.84 -9.14
N TRP A 52 8.77 9.77 -7.99
CA TRP A 52 7.39 10.26 -7.81
C TRP A 52 6.34 9.63 -8.77
N GLY A 53 6.65 8.45 -9.34
CA GLY A 53 5.74 7.73 -10.23
C GLY A 53 6.08 7.82 -11.70
N LEU A 54 7.18 8.49 -12.09
CA LEU A 54 7.66 8.50 -13.46
C LEU A 54 8.01 7.08 -13.96
N VAL A 55 8.52 6.22 -13.06
CA VAL A 55 8.86 4.82 -13.37
C VAL A 55 8.19 3.90 -12.37
N GLN A 56 7.40 2.95 -12.86
CA GLN A 56 6.68 1.96 -12.04
C GLN A 56 7.22 0.55 -12.32
N LYS A 57 7.51 -0.20 -11.26
CA LYS A 57 7.99 -1.59 -11.34
C LYS A 57 7.22 -2.49 -10.36
N PRO A 58 6.45 -3.48 -10.83
CA PRO A 58 6.16 -3.75 -12.23
C PRO A 58 5.25 -2.68 -12.83
N LYS A 59 5.30 -2.49 -14.17
CA LYS A 59 4.41 -1.57 -14.88
C LYS A 59 2.98 -2.11 -14.96
N GLU A 60 2.85 -3.43 -15.03
CA GLU A 60 1.58 -4.14 -15.03
C GLU A 60 1.64 -5.31 -14.06
N ILE A 61 0.55 -5.54 -13.33
CA ILE A 61 0.44 -6.63 -12.36
C ILE A 61 -0.42 -7.72 -13.00
N HIS A 62 0.22 -8.82 -13.40
CA HIS A 62 -0.48 -9.98 -13.92
C HIS A 62 -1.09 -10.82 -12.79
N THR A 63 -2.29 -11.35 -13.03
CA THR A 63 -3.07 -12.11 -12.04
C THR A 63 -3.29 -13.55 -12.50
N PRO A 64 -2.26 -14.40 -12.52
CA PRO A 64 -2.30 -15.71 -13.18
C PRO A 64 -3.37 -16.65 -12.61
N ILE A 65 -3.68 -16.52 -11.32
CA ILE A 65 -4.76 -17.30 -10.68
C ILE A 65 -6.12 -16.90 -11.26
N CYS A 66 -6.35 -15.61 -11.45
CA CYS A 66 -7.61 -15.11 -12.01
C CYS A 66 -7.72 -15.47 -13.51
N ASP A 67 -6.60 -15.36 -14.24
CA ASP A 67 -6.53 -15.72 -15.65
C ASP A 67 -6.80 -17.22 -15.85
N SER A 68 -6.22 -18.08 -14.99
CA SER A 68 -6.47 -19.53 -15.00
C SER A 68 -7.91 -19.90 -14.63
N LEU A 69 -8.61 -19.08 -13.85
CA LEU A 69 -10.01 -19.29 -13.49
C LEU A 69 -10.97 -18.71 -14.55
N GLY A 70 -10.45 -18.07 -15.61
CA GLY A 70 -11.26 -17.44 -16.65
C GLY A 70 -12.09 -16.25 -16.15
N VAL A 71 -11.66 -15.61 -15.06
CA VAL A 71 -12.39 -14.47 -14.47
C VAL A 71 -11.73 -13.15 -14.87
N ASN A 72 -12.51 -12.29 -15.53
CA ASN A 72 -12.03 -11.00 -16.05
C ASN A 72 -11.98 -9.88 -15.00
N GLY A 73 -12.15 -10.21 -13.71
CA GLY A 73 -12.31 -9.20 -12.67
C GLY A 73 -11.83 -9.63 -11.29
N MET A 74 -11.36 -8.65 -10.53
CA MET A 74 -10.94 -8.80 -9.14
C MET A 74 -12.11 -8.40 -8.22
N ALA A 75 -12.37 -9.20 -7.19
CA ALA A 75 -13.35 -8.85 -6.16
C ALA A 75 -12.78 -7.80 -5.20
N GLU A 76 -11.49 -7.91 -4.89
CA GLU A 76 -10.82 -7.09 -3.89
C GLU A 76 -9.35 -6.89 -4.27
N VAL A 77 -8.85 -5.66 -4.15
CA VAL A 77 -7.44 -5.31 -4.26
C VAL A 77 -7.06 -4.56 -2.98
N THR A 78 -6.07 -5.08 -2.27
CA THR A 78 -5.52 -4.48 -1.06
C THR A 78 -4.12 -3.96 -1.33
N MET A 79 -3.93 -2.68 -1.06
CA MET A 79 -2.64 -2.00 -1.11
C MET A 79 -2.22 -1.68 0.32
N LYS A 80 -0.99 -2.01 0.69
CA LYS A 80 -0.49 -1.84 2.05
C LYS A 80 0.94 -1.31 2.03
N THR A 81 1.19 -0.25 2.80
CA THR A 81 2.54 0.17 3.15
C THR A 81 2.90 -0.25 4.57
N ASN A 82 4.16 -0.15 4.94
CA ASN A 82 4.66 -0.38 6.30
C ASN A 82 5.70 0.69 6.65
N PHE A 83 6.12 0.70 7.91
CA PHE A 83 7.00 1.76 8.42
C PHE A 83 8.34 1.80 7.68
N GLY A 84 8.92 0.63 7.41
CA GLY A 84 10.18 0.55 6.66
C GLY A 84 10.05 1.12 5.25
N TYR A 85 8.92 0.88 4.59
CA TYR A 85 8.65 1.45 3.26
C TYR A 85 8.49 2.95 3.30
N ALA A 86 7.75 3.48 4.28
CA ALA A 86 7.62 4.92 4.47
C ALA A 86 8.97 5.58 4.77
N LEU A 87 9.81 4.95 5.61
CA LEU A 87 11.16 5.44 5.91
C LEU A 87 12.04 5.50 4.65
N ILE A 88 12.01 4.45 3.82
CA ILE A 88 12.72 4.46 2.52
C ILE A 88 12.22 5.62 1.66
N THR A 89 10.91 5.81 1.55
CA THR A 89 10.34 6.93 0.80
C THR A 89 10.83 8.28 1.33
N VAL A 90 10.84 8.49 2.65
CA VAL A 90 11.27 9.77 3.25
C VAL A 90 12.77 10.01 3.06
N VAL A 91 13.61 9.00 3.36
CA VAL A 91 15.07 9.11 3.22
C VAL A 91 15.48 9.33 1.76
N THR A 92 14.74 8.73 0.83
CA THR A 92 14.96 8.94 -0.62
C THR A 92 14.20 10.14 -1.17
N LEU A 93 13.57 10.97 -0.33
CA LEU A 93 12.76 12.13 -0.72
C LEU A 93 11.63 11.81 -1.73
N GLY A 94 11.15 10.57 -1.78
CA GLY A 94 10.13 10.10 -2.71
C GLY A 94 10.68 9.51 -4.01
N ILE A 95 12.01 9.43 -4.17
CA ILE A 95 12.63 8.78 -5.32
C ILE A 95 12.33 7.29 -5.35
N TRP A 96 12.16 6.63 -4.20
CA TRP A 96 11.77 5.23 -4.13
C TRP A 96 10.64 5.03 -3.13
N SER A 97 9.46 4.67 -3.62
CA SER A 97 8.27 4.40 -2.81
C SER A 97 7.72 2.98 -3.05
N PRO A 98 8.10 2.01 -2.20
CA PRO A 98 7.59 0.64 -2.29
C PRO A 98 6.23 0.46 -1.59
N MET A 99 5.39 -0.43 -2.12
CA MET A 99 4.12 -0.84 -1.54
C MET A 99 3.82 -2.31 -1.80
N LYS A 100 3.06 -2.96 -0.92
CA LYS A 100 2.58 -4.33 -1.14
C LYS A 100 1.20 -4.30 -1.78
N VAL A 101 1.01 -5.08 -2.83
CA VAL A 101 -0.26 -5.26 -3.52
C VAL A 101 -0.69 -6.72 -3.39
N GLN A 102 -1.95 -6.93 -3.02
CA GLN A 102 -2.62 -8.22 -2.93
C GLN A 102 -3.99 -8.11 -3.59
N TRP A 103 -4.49 -9.21 -4.14
CA TRP A 103 -5.80 -9.24 -4.78
C TRP A 103 -6.52 -10.56 -4.51
N LYS A 104 -7.85 -10.54 -4.64
CA LYS A 104 -8.72 -11.71 -4.67
C LYS A 104 -9.48 -11.73 -5.99
N CYS A 105 -9.55 -12.89 -6.62
CA CYS A 105 -10.30 -13.05 -7.86
C CYS A 105 -11.81 -13.00 -7.57
N GLY A 106 -12.58 -12.42 -8.49
CA GLY A 106 -14.05 -12.52 -8.44
C GLY A 106 -14.52 -13.93 -8.76
N LYS A 107 -15.74 -14.29 -8.33
CA LYS A 107 -16.39 -15.50 -8.83
C LYS A 107 -16.73 -15.33 -10.32
N PRO A 108 -16.69 -16.40 -11.13
CA PRO A 108 -17.14 -16.36 -12.51
C PRO A 108 -18.63 -16.04 -12.57
N CYS A 109 -18.99 -14.80 -12.92
CA CYS A 109 -20.36 -14.42 -13.21
C CYS A 109 -20.71 -14.88 -14.62
N LYS A 110 -21.86 -15.56 -14.80
CA LYS A 110 -22.43 -15.73 -16.13
C LYS A 110 -22.72 -14.33 -16.68
N LYS A 111 -22.24 -14.01 -17.89
CA LYS A 111 -22.60 -12.74 -18.56
C LYS A 111 -24.12 -12.69 -18.68
N SER A 112 -24.76 -11.81 -17.91
CA SER A 112 -26.18 -11.52 -18.05
C SER A 112 -26.28 -10.12 -18.68
N GLY A 113 -26.62 -10.09 -19.96
CA GLY A 113 -26.86 -8.85 -20.71
C GLY A 113 -26.03 -8.74 -21.98
N THR A 114 -26.73 -8.69 -23.12
CA THR A 114 -26.25 -8.13 -24.39
C THR A 114 -26.17 -6.61 -24.20
N LEU A 115 -25.01 -6.01 -24.45
CA LEU A 115 -24.88 -4.55 -24.59
C LEU A 115 -25.41 -4.13 -25.96
#